data_AF-A0A7G9T525-F1
#
_entry.id   AF-A0A7G9T525-F1
#
_cell.length_a   1.000
_cell.length_b   1.000
_cell.length_c   1.000
_cell.angle_alpha   90.00
_cell.angle_beta   90.00
_cell.angle_gamma   90.00
#
_symmetry.space_group_name_H-M   'P 1'
#
loop_
_entity.id
_entity.type
_entity.pdbx_description
1 polymer ?
#
loop_
_entity_poly.entity_id
_entity_poly.type
_entity_poly.pdbx_seq_one_letter_code
_entity_poly.pdbx_strand_id
1 'polypeptide(L)'
;MKLWQYVILFTGCIVGFETTQQENVSANSVNDYIYSKNFQAKNSSNYIQQWLNNPNWEGVDMNYRHGSPEGVLVHETANSSDKNNPNAIWNEINYMLGHAESAFVHSFVDDSSAIEIANPSFKSWGAGAEGNRRFIQTEQVQVEGKEAFAQELFNLAVLQSRYLATYNLRPSLGNTVWSHAMVSQQLGGTNHTDPDGYWADMAARFYGTTYTMNDYESLLENVYNKITPHVTYARPVDYVATISVENSSGAGIDKNQPYLIPGSEHFGWAKDYNHQLVHITQEMTTSNTEVVWVSFKLNGITVYMQKDLVKPGAFILETKPVNYTAHIDGINSGSGIDEFQPYQVAGSQHFGYARDYAGQEIKVVNEIKTSHQNVTWVEFELNGHRVYMDKASISQNDYIVSYKPVNYTTKIIGDNATAGIDTVKPWRIDGSQRFGYVGQYKNQEITVTAEIRTAYNDVTWVEFKLNGQTVYTDIANLKRYATITQSVDVNYTATIQAKNSNQGIDTVQPYNVAGSQHFGWARDYDGKLITVTKEITTTDNVTWVQFNLNGTTVFMDKRVLIV
;
A
#
# COMPACT_ATOMS: atom_id res chain seq x y z
N MET A 1 32.07 28.93 -8.26
CA MET A 1 31.58 27.59 -8.61
C MET A 1 30.29 27.80 -9.38
N LYS A 2 30.29 27.55 -10.69
CA LYS A 2 29.25 28.00 -11.64
C LYS A 2 27.97 27.18 -11.49
N LEU A 3 26.85 27.85 -11.25
CA LEU A 3 25.50 27.31 -11.42
C LEU A 3 25.24 27.04 -12.91
N TRP A 4 24.70 25.87 -13.23
CA TRP A 4 24.07 25.59 -14.52
C TRP A 4 22.59 25.30 -14.28
N GLN A 5 21.75 26.15 -14.87
CA GLN A 5 20.32 25.94 -15.04
C GLN A 5 20.11 24.91 -16.15
N TYR A 6 19.35 23.85 -15.88
CA TYR A 6 18.76 23.01 -16.94
C TYR A 6 17.28 23.36 -17.06
N VAL A 7 16.97 24.05 -18.15
CA VAL A 7 15.62 24.22 -18.69
C VAL A 7 15.26 22.92 -19.41
N ILE A 8 14.26 22.19 -18.92
CA ILE A 8 13.69 21.03 -19.61
C ILE A 8 12.63 21.56 -20.59
N LEU A 9 12.99 21.58 -21.88
CA LEU A 9 12.05 21.77 -22.98
C LEU A 9 11.28 20.46 -23.19
N PHE A 10 9.95 20.51 -23.01
CA PHE A 10 9.03 19.49 -23.47
C PHE A 10 8.90 19.60 -25.00
N THR A 11 9.60 18.74 -25.75
CA THR A 11 9.23 18.43 -27.14
C THR A 11 8.28 17.24 -27.15
N GLY A 12 7.00 17.52 -27.42
CA GLY A 12 5.99 16.50 -27.65
C GLY A 12 6.36 15.65 -28.86
N CYS A 13 6.78 14.42 -28.60
CA CYS A 13 6.84 13.37 -29.62
C CYS A 13 5.49 12.62 -29.53
N ILE A 14 4.59 12.90 -30.47
CA ILE A 14 3.43 12.04 -30.72
C ILE A 14 4.00 10.79 -31.37
N VAL A 15 4.35 9.81 -30.56
CA VAL A 15 4.57 8.45 -31.04
C VAL A 15 3.19 7.89 -31.30
N GLY A 16 2.77 7.90 -32.56
CA GLY A 16 1.64 7.10 -33.00
C GLY A 16 1.97 5.65 -32.67
N PHE A 17 1.29 5.09 -31.67
CA PHE A 17 1.23 3.66 -31.48
C PHE A 17 0.45 3.11 -32.68
N GLU A 18 1.16 2.75 -33.75
CA GLU A 18 0.66 1.74 -34.65
C GLU A 18 0.52 0.47 -33.81
N THR A 19 -0.73 0.09 -33.53
CA THR A 19 -1.07 -1.25 -33.06
C THR A 19 -0.60 -2.22 -34.13
N THR A 20 0.63 -2.71 -34.00
CA THR A 20 1.05 -3.93 -34.67
C THR A 20 0.15 -5.03 -34.12
N GLN A 21 -0.82 -5.46 -34.92
CA GLN A 21 -1.41 -6.77 -34.70
C GLN A 21 -0.25 -7.75 -34.78
N GLN A 22 0.13 -8.31 -33.64
CA GLN A 22 1.07 -9.42 -33.59
C GLN A 22 0.37 -10.58 -34.31
N GLU A 23 0.64 -10.74 -35.61
CA GLU A 23 0.28 -11.95 -36.32
C GLU A 23 0.97 -13.10 -35.58
N ASN A 24 0.16 -14.02 -35.05
CA ASN A 24 0.64 -15.27 -34.50
C ASN A 24 1.18 -16.12 -35.65
N VAL A 25 2.40 -15.84 -36.11
CA VAL A 25 3.12 -16.68 -37.06
C VAL A 25 3.32 -18.02 -36.37
N SER A 26 2.63 -19.05 -36.85
CA SER A 26 2.86 -20.40 -36.37
C SER A 26 4.18 -20.90 -36.97
N ALA A 27 4.84 -21.86 -36.31
CA ALA A 27 6.05 -22.46 -36.86
C ALA A 27 5.80 -23.35 -38.10
N ASN A 28 4.54 -23.60 -38.47
CA ASN A 28 4.14 -24.54 -39.52
C ASN A 28 3.20 -23.90 -40.57
N SER A 29 3.49 -24.13 -41.85
CA SER A 29 2.74 -23.56 -42.98
C SER A 29 1.30 -24.07 -43.11
N VAL A 30 0.96 -25.24 -42.53
CA VAL A 30 -0.42 -25.74 -42.45
C VAL A 30 -1.22 -24.87 -41.48
N ASN A 31 -0.69 -24.63 -40.29
CA ASN A 31 -1.33 -23.80 -39.27
C ASN A 31 -1.41 -22.33 -39.71
N ASP A 32 -0.39 -21.80 -40.37
CA ASP A 32 -0.43 -20.45 -40.96
C ASP A 32 -1.60 -20.32 -41.96
N TYR A 33 -1.80 -21.34 -42.78
CA TYR A 33 -2.92 -21.39 -43.70
C TYR A 33 -4.26 -21.44 -42.96
N ILE A 34 -4.41 -22.28 -41.94
CA ILE A 34 -5.61 -22.35 -41.09
C ILE A 34 -5.92 -20.97 -40.49
N TYR A 35 -4.92 -20.29 -39.94
CA TYR A 35 -5.08 -18.96 -39.34
C TYR A 35 -5.46 -17.91 -40.38
N SER A 36 -4.90 -17.98 -41.59
CA SER A 36 -5.24 -17.05 -42.68
C SER A 36 -6.68 -17.20 -43.20
N LYS A 37 -7.28 -18.38 -43.05
CA LYS A 37 -8.58 -18.72 -43.63
C LYS A 37 -9.78 -18.34 -42.75
N ASN A 38 -9.57 -18.07 -41.46
CA ASN A 38 -10.64 -17.81 -40.50
C ASN A 38 -11.78 -18.85 -40.59
N PHE A 39 -11.39 -20.13 -40.64
CA PHE A 39 -12.34 -21.23 -40.78
C PHE A 39 -13.44 -21.14 -39.72
N GLN A 40 -14.66 -21.48 -40.14
CA GLN A 40 -15.77 -21.67 -39.21
C GLN A 40 -15.79 -23.14 -38.81
N ALA A 41 -15.97 -23.40 -37.52
CA ALA A 41 -16.14 -24.75 -37.02
C ALA A 41 -17.36 -25.36 -37.71
N LYS A 42 -17.19 -26.54 -38.32
CA LYS A 42 -18.34 -27.29 -38.83
C LYS A 42 -19.18 -27.80 -37.67
N ASN A 43 -20.49 -27.89 -37.89
CA ASN A 43 -21.44 -28.28 -36.83
C ASN A 43 -21.06 -29.65 -36.27
N SER A 44 -20.77 -29.72 -34.97
CA SER A 44 -20.66 -30.99 -34.28
C SER A 44 -22.06 -31.56 -34.10
N SER A 45 -22.30 -32.77 -34.61
CA SER A 45 -23.57 -33.45 -34.43
C SER A 45 -23.40 -34.61 -33.47
N ASN A 46 -24.25 -34.65 -32.45
CA ASN A 46 -24.25 -35.75 -31.48
C ASN A 46 -25.20 -36.83 -31.98
N TYR A 47 -24.64 -37.97 -32.38
CA TYR A 47 -25.34 -39.17 -32.79
C TYR A 47 -25.06 -40.32 -31.81
N ILE A 48 -25.23 -40.03 -30.51
CA ILE A 48 -24.84 -40.92 -29.42
C ILE A 48 -25.60 -42.24 -29.48
N GLN A 49 -24.85 -43.30 -29.68
CA GLN A 49 -25.31 -44.67 -29.56
C GLN A 49 -25.23 -45.08 -28.10
N GLN A 50 -26.33 -44.89 -27.36
CA GLN A 50 -26.37 -45.11 -25.91
C GLN A 50 -25.90 -46.51 -25.48
N TRP A 51 -26.08 -47.52 -26.34
CA TRP A 51 -25.63 -48.88 -26.07
C TRP A 51 -24.10 -49.04 -26.04
N LEU A 52 -23.33 -48.13 -26.67
CA LEU A 52 -21.87 -48.11 -26.55
C LEU A 52 -21.39 -47.68 -25.16
N ASN A 53 -22.21 -46.89 -24.44
CA ASN A 53 -21.86 -46.38 -23.11
C ASN A 53 -22.03 -47.45 -22.02
N ASN A 54 -22.91 -48.42 -22.25
CA ASN A 54 -23.15 -49.57 -21.37
C ASN A 54 -23.43 -50.81 -22.23
N PRO A 55 -22.40 -51.35 -22.90
CA PRO A 55 -22.59 -52.48 -23.78
C PRO A 55 -22.86 -53.74 -22.97
N ASN A 56 -23.76 -54.60 -23.46
CA ASN A 56 -24.07 -55.89 -22.85
C ASN A 56 -23.01 -56.95 -23.21
N TRP A 57 -21.74 -56.60 -23.02
CA TRP A 57 -20.59 -57.46 -23.25
C TRP A 57 -20.08 -57.97 -21.89
N GLU A 58 -19.87 -59.27 -21.77
CA GLU A 58 -19.54 -59.91 -20.48
C GLU A 58 -18.23 -59.36 -19.90
N GLY A 59 -18.27 -58.91 -18.64
CA GLY A 59 -17.08 -58.43 -17.91
C GLY A 59 -16.57 -57.04 -18.30
N VAL A 60 -17.36 -56.26 -19.04
CA VAL A 60 -16.96 -54.94 -19.53
C VAL A 60 -17.32 -53.83 -18.54
N ASP A 61 -16.30 -53.14 -18.04
CA ASP A 61 -16.44 -51.90 -17.27
C ASP A 61 -16.12 -50.70 -18.16
N MET A 62 -17.06 -49.79 -18.37
CA MET A 62 -16.89 -48.60 -19.23
C MET A 62 -16.38 -47.36 -18.51
N ASN A 63 -16.07 -47.46 -17.21
CA ASN A 63 -15.56 -46.33 -16.45
C ASN A 63 -14.09 -46.04 -16.74
N TYR A 64 -13.72 -44.76 -16.69
CA TYR A 64 -12.32 -44.33 -16.66
C TYR A 64 -11.65 -44.74 -15.35
N ARG A 65 -10.33 -44.95 -15.38
CA ARG A 65 -9.57 -45.40 -14.19
C ARG A 65 -9.63 -44.43 -12.99
N HIS A 66 -9.97 -43.17 -13.24
CA HIS A 66 -10.14 -42.13 -12.22
C HIS A 66 -11.53 -41.50 -12.25
N GLY A 67 -12.51 -42.16 -12.88
CA GLY A 67 -13.88 -41.67 -13.00
C GLY A 67 -14.08 -40.55 -14.02
N SER A 68 -13.01 -39.98 -14.59
CA SER A 68 -13.05 -38.98 -15.66
C SER A 68 -11.91 -39.23 -16.68
N PRO A 69 -12.05 -38.73 -17.92
CA PRO A 69 -10.95 -38.73 -18.88
C PRO A 69 -9.80 -37.83 -18.39
N GLU A 70 -8.60 -38.17 -18.84
CA GLU A 70 -7.35 -37.46 -18.57
C GLU A 70 -6.86 -36.64 -19.77
N GLY A 71 -7.51 -36.80 -20.93
CA GLY A 71 -7.09 -36.13 -22.15
C GLY A 71 -7.86 -36.60 -23.38
N VAL A 72 -7.37 -36.15 -24.53
CA VAL A 72 -7.84 -36.48 -25.87
C VAL A 72 -6.75 -37.23 -26.63
N LEU A 73 -7.17 -38.10 -27.54
CA LEU A 73 -6.32 -38.93 -28.37
C LEU A 73 -6.78 -38.84 -29.83
N VAL A 74 -5.84 -38.52 -30.72
CA VAL A 74 -6.06 -38.43 -32.16
C VAL A 74 -5.69 -39.75 -32.84
N HIS A 75 -6.64 -40.27 -33.61
CA HIS A 75 -6.48 -41.41 -34.52
C HIS A 75 -6.65 -40.98 -35.98
N GLU A 76 -6.36 -41.91 -36.89
CA GLU A 76 -6.72 -41.83 -38.30
C GLU A 76 -7.20 -43.21 -38.81
N THR A 77 -8.20 -43.21 -39.71
CA THR A 77 -8.95 -44.43 -40.11
C THR A 77 -8.11 -45.49 -40.85
N ALA A 78 -6.89 -45.15 -41.25
CA ALA A 78 -5.96 -45.87 -42.10
C ALA A 78 -6.54 -46.30 -43.46
N ASN A 79 -7.58 -45.61 -43.93
CA ASN A 79 -8.33 -46.00 -45.13
C ASN A 79 -8.23 -44.94 -46.24
N SER A 80 -7.21 -45.11 -47.10
CA SER A 80 -6.99 -44.20 -48.25
C SER A 80 -8.13 -44.15 -49.28
N SER A 81 -9.10 -45.08 -49.24
CA SER A 81 -10.28 -45.00 -50.12
C SER A 81 -11.24 -43.88 -49.71
N ASP A 82 -11.14 -43.41 -48.47
CA ASP A 82 -11.97 -42.33 -47.90
C ASP A 82 -11.70 -40.98 -48.56
N LYS A 83 -10.45 -40.75 -48.96
CA LYS A 83 -9.92 -39.49 -49.53
C LYS A 83 -10.82 -38.84 -50.58
N ASN A 84 -11.53 -39.64 -51.38
CA ASN A 84 -12.36 -39.16 -52.48
C ASN A 84 -13.84 -39.57 -52.35
N ASN A 85 -14.26 -39.99 -51.15
CA ASN A 85 -15.62 -40.46 -50.90
C ASN A 85 -16.38 -39.48 -49.98
N PRO A 86 -17.39 -38.77 -50.48
CA PRO A 86 -18.15 -37.79 -49.69
C PRO A 86 -18.98 -38.41 -48.55
N ASN A 87 -19.13 -39.74 -48.51
CA ASN A 87 -19.82 -40.47 -47.44
C ASN A 87 -18.86 -41.25 -46.54
N ALA A 88 -17.54 -41.03 -46.65
CA ALA A 88 -16.53 -41.80 -45.93
C ALA A 88 -16.78 -41.84 -44.42
N ILE A 89 -17.05 -40.69 -43.79
CA ILE A 89 -17.32 -40.63 -42.35
C ILE A 89 -18.48 -41.53 -41.90
N TRP A 90 -19.57 -41.59 -42.68
CA TRP A 90 -20.69 -42.47 -42.36
C TRP A 90 -20.38 -43.93 -42.65
N ASN A 91 -19.57 -44.23 -43.66
CA ASN A 91 -19.11 -45.59 -43.92
C ASN A 91 -18.28 -46.12 -42.76
N GLU A 92 -17.34 -45.31 -42.26
CA GLU A 92 -16.49 -45.63 -41.11
C GLU A 92 -17.32 -45.79 -39.82
N ILE A 93 -18.23 -44.84 -39.54
CA ILE A 93 -19.16 -44.96 -38.40
C ILE A 93 -19.98 -46.24 -38.50
N ASN A 94 -20.61 -46.53 -39.65
CA ASN A 94 -21.46 -47.71 -39.80
C ASN A 94 -20.66 -49.02 -39.70
N TYR A 95 -19.45 -49.05 -40.28
CA TYR A 95 -18.56 -50.19 -40.15
C TYR A 95 -18.17 -50.43 -38.70
N MET A 96 -17.74 -49.38 -37.99
CA MET A 96 -17.35 -49.43 -36.59
C MET A 96 -18.53 -49.85 -35.69
N LEU A 97 -19.74 -49.32 -35.91
CA LEU A 97 -20.93 -49.74 -35.16
C LEU A 97 -21.27 -51.23 -35.35
N GLY A 98 -21.00 -51.79 -36.53
CA GLY A 98 -21.14 -53.23 -36.81
C GLY A 98 -20.07 -54.10 -36.17
N HIS A 99 -18.95 -53.51 -35.70
CA HIS A 99 -17.79 -54.21 -35.14
C HIS A 99 -17.36 -53.64 -33.77
N ALA A 100 -18.27 -52.96 -33.06
CA ALA A 100 -17.90 -52.18 -31.87
C ALA A 100 -17.33 -53.05 -30.73
N GLU A 101 -17.66 -54.35 -30.71
CA GLU A 101 -17.11 -55.34 -29.78
C GLU A 101 -15.61 -55.56 -29.95
N SER A 102 -15.07 -55.22 -31.13
CA SER A 102 -13.64 -55.26 -31.43
C SER A 102 -12.98 -53.90 -31.19
N ALA A 103 -13.55 -52.82 -31.73
CA ALA A 103 -13.04 -51.47 -31.53
C ALA A 103 -14.12 -50.42 -31.79
N PHE A 104 -14.09 -49.35 -31.00
CA PHE A 104 -14.85 -48.14 -31.28
C PHE A 104 -14.21 -46.91 -30.64
N VAL A 105 -14.52 -45.74 -31.18
CA VAL A 105 -14.06 -44.43 -30.68
C VAL A 105 -15.23 -43.52 -30.29
N HIS A 106 -14.94 -42.35 -29.71
CA HIS A 106 -15.98 -41.43 -29.27
C HIS A 106 -16.55 -40.60 -30.41
N SER A 107 -15.69 -40.25 -31.38
CA SER A 107 -16.03 -39.32 -32.43
C SER A 107 -15.24 -39.55 -33.71
N PHE A 108 -15.78 -39.04 -34.81
CA PHE A 108 -15.14 -38.98 -36.11
C PHE A 108 -15.14 -37.54 -36.60
N VAL A 109 -14.13 -37.17 -37.39
CA VAL A 109 -14.02 -35.85 -38.00
C VAL A 109 -13.51 -35.95 -39.44
N ASP A 110 -14.07 -35.10 -40.30
CA ASP A 110 -13.58 -34.83 -41.66
C ASP A 110 -13.55 -33.30 -41.91
N ASP A 111 -13.33 -32.87 -43.15
CA ASP A 111 -13.32 -31.45 -43.53
C ASP A 111 -14.69 -30.78 -43.45
N SER A 112 -15.77 -31.56 -43.43
CA SER A 112 -17.16 -31.10 -43.50
C SER A 112 -17.94 -31.23 -42.20
N SER A 113 -17.51 -32.15 -41.31
CA SER A 113 -18.32 -32.70 -40.23
C SER A 113 -17.47 -33.12 -39.03
N ALA A 114 -18.06 -33.05 -37.83
CA ALA A 114 -17.55 -33.65 -36.60
C ALA A 114 -18.70 -34.39 -35.93
N ILE A 115 -18.61 -35.71 -35.78
CA ILE A 115 -19.72 -36.56 -35.33
C ILE A 115 -19.32 -37.29 -34.05
N GLU A 116 -20.03 -37.03 -32.95
CA GLU A 116 -19.86 -37.76 -31.70
C GLU A 116 -20.86 -38.91 -31.63
N ILE A 117 -20.37 -40.13 -31.39
CA ILE A 117 -21.17 -41.36 -31.42
C ILE A 117 -21.17 -42.12 -30.09
N ALA A 118 -20.24 -41.83 -29.18
CA ALA A 118 -20.23 -42.37 -27.82
C ALA A 118 -20.01 -41.24 -26.80
N ASN A 119 -20.59 -41.38 -25.60
CA ASN A 119 -20.54 -40.34 -24.59
C ASN A 119 -19.12 -40.27 -23.97
N PRO A 120 -18.43 -39.12 -24.03
CA PRO A 120 -17.05 -38.96 -23.54
C PRO A 120 -16.89 -39.06 -22.00
N SER A 121 -17.98 -39.27 -21.26
CA SER A 121 -17.92 -39.58 -19.82
C SER A 121 -17.59 -41.05 -19.54
N PHE A 122 -17.65 -41.90 -20.56
CA PHE A 122 -17.26 -43.31 -20.52
C PHE A 122 -16.12 -43.55 -21.49
N LYS A 123 -15.35 -44.61 -21.30
CA LYS A 123 -14.23 -44.94 -22.20
C LYS A 123 -14.70 -45.42 -23.58
N SER A 124 -13.77 -45.46 -24.53
CA SER A 124 -13.93 -46.18 -25.80
C SER A 124 -12.83 -47.24 -25.96
N TRP A 125 -12.87 -48.02 -27.05
CA TRP A 125 -11.99 -49.16 -27.30
C TRP A 125 -11.17 -49.07 -28.59
N GLY A 126 -10.52 -47.95 -28.86
CA GLY A 126 -9.71 -47.75 -30.08
C GLY A 126 -8.20 -47.74 -29.85
N ALA A 127 -7.71 -47.55 -28.63
CA ALA A 127 -6.30 -47.23 -28.36
C ALA A 127 -5.55 -48.23 -27.46
N GLY A 128 -6.01 -49.48 -27.40
CA GLY A 128 -5.46 -50.49 -26.48
C GLY A 128 -5.78 -50.20 -25.00
N ALA A 129 -5.51 -51.16 -24.11
CA ALA A 129 -5.97 -51.11 -22.72
C ALA A 129 -5.52 -49.83 -21.97
N GLU A 130 -4.32 -49.34 -22.26
CA GLU A 130 -3.74 -48.17 -21.61
C GLU A 130 -4.29 -46.85 -22.11
N GLY A 131 -4.53 -46.70 -23.42
CA GLY A 131 -5.16 -45.50 -23.98
C GLY A 131 -6.65 -45.44 -23.65
N ASN A 132 -7.35 -46.57 -23.74
CA ASN A 132 -8.79 -46.68 -23.50
C ASN A 132 -9.18 -46.18 -22.11
N ARG A 133 -8.44 -46.57 -21.07
CA ARG A 133 -8.77 -46.20 -19.69
C ARG A 133 -8.50 -44.73 -19.32
N ARG A 134 -8.01 -43.91 -20.27
CA ARG A 134 -7.55 -42.53 -20.03
C ARG A 134 -8.13 -41.48 -20.96
N PHE A 135 -8.30 -41.77 -22.25
CA PHE A 135 -8.48 -40.71 -23.25
C PHE A 135 -9.80 -40.79 -24.00
N ILE A 136 -10.34 -39.61 -24.33
CA ILE A 136 -11.38 -39.44 -25.33
C ILE A 136 -10.72 -39.58 -26.70
N GLN A 137 -11.27 -40.42 -27.57
CA GLN A 137 -10.65 -40.86 -28.83
C GLN A 137 -11.45 -40.32 -30.02
N THR A 138 -10.75 -39.68 -30.96
CA THR A 138 -11.33 -39.13 -32.19
C THR A 138 -10.61 -39.69 -33.41
N GLU A 139 -11.36 -40.24 -34.34
CA GLU A 139 -10.88 -40.71 -35.65
C GLU A 139 -10.92 -39.58 -36.69
N GLN A 140 -9.80 -39.38 -37.36
CA GLN A 140 -9.70 -38.57 -38.56
C GLN A 140 -9.99 -39.44 -39.79
N VAL A 141 -11.00 -39.05 -40.56
CA VAL A 141 -11.32 -39.71 -41.83
C VAL A 141 -10.44 -39.07 -42.90
N GLN A 142 -9.65 -39.88 -43.62
CA GLN A 142 -8.73 -39.30 -44.61
C GLN A 142 -9.47 -38.45 -45.65
N VAL A 143 -9.08 -37.18 -45.77
CA VAL A 143 -9.53 -36.29 -46.84
C VAL A 143 -8.45 -36.09 -47.90
N GLU A 144 -8.84 -35.54 -49.06
CA GLU A 144 -7.93 -35.13 -50.13
C GLU A 144 -8.10 -33.65 -50.46
N GLY A 145 -6.97 -32.94 -50.56
CA GLY A 145 -6.94 -31.53 -50.95
C GLY A 145 -6.41 -30.63 -49.85
N LYS A 146 -5.84 -29.51 -50.28
CA LYS A 146 -5.21 -28.51 -49.40
C LYS A 146 -6.19 -27.97 -48.36
N GLU A 147 -7.31 -27.39 -48.81
CA GLU A 147 -8.28 -26.77 -47.89
C GLU A 147 -8.99 -27.81 -47.01
N ALA A 148 -9.32 -28.98 -47.57
CA ALA A 148 -9.96 -30.06 -46.84
C ALA A 148 -9.12 -30.51 -45.63
N PHE A 149 -7.83 -30.82 -45.84
CA PHE A 149 -6.94 -31.24 -44.75
C PHE A 149 -6.80 -30.19 -43.65
N ALA A 150 -6.64 -28.92 -44.03
CA ALA A 150 -6.56 -27.84 -43.05
C ALA A 150 -7.88 -27.61 -42.28
N GLN A 151 -9.03 -27.73 -42.96
CA GLN A 151 -10.34 -27.62 -42.32
C GLN A 151 -10.62 -28.81 -41.39
N GLU A 152 -10.20 -30.03 -41.76
CA GLU A 152 -10.29 -31.22 -40.93
C GLU A 152 -9.48 -31.06 -39.63
N LEU A 153 -8.19 -30.68 -39.74
CA LEU A 153 -7.34 -30.40 -38.56
C LEU A 153 -7.96 -29.33 -37.65
N PHE A 154 -8.56 -28.29 -38.24
CA PHE A 154 -9.27 -27.26 -37.48
C PHE A 154 -10.53 -27.80 -36.79
N ASN A 155 -11.34 -28.61 -37.49
CA ASN A 155 -12.52 -29.25 -36.92
C ASN A 155 -12.14 -30.17 -35.75
N LEU A 156 -11.08 -30.97 -35.92
CA LEU A 156 -10.50 -31.82 -34.89
C LEU A 156 -10.09 -30.99 -33.67
N ALA A 157 -9.33 -29.91 -33.88
CA ALA A 157 -8.89 -29.01 -32.81
C ALA A 157 -10.07 -28.37 -32.07
N VAL A 158 -11.13 -27.97 -32.77
CA VAL A 158 -12.34 -27.42 -32.13
C VAL A 158 -13.04 -28.48 -31.28
N LEU A 159 -13.24 -29.69 -31.81
CA LEU A 159 -13.90 -30.78 -31.11
C LEU A 159 -13.11 -31.17 -29.84
N GLN A 160 -11.81 -31.42 -29.98
CA GLN A 160 -10.97 -31.80 -28.85
C GLN A 160 -10.81 -30.65 -27.84
N SER A 161 -10.80 -29.39 -28.28
CA SER A 161 -10.83 -28.25 -27.35
C SER A 161 -12.10 -28.22 -26.50
N ARG A 162 -13.26 -28.59 -27.07
CA ARG A 162 -14.52 -28.70 -26.31
C ARG A 162 -14.47 -29.84 -25.30
N TYR A 163 -13.87 -30.98 -25.65
CA TYR A 163 -13.66 -32.06 -24.69
C TYR A 163 -12.77 -31.64 -23.53
N LEU A 164 -11.60 -31.08 -23.83
CA LEU A 164 -10.68 -30.58 -22.81
C LEU A 164 -11.38 -29.57 -21.89
N ALA A 165 -12.11 -28.61 -22.46
CA ALA A 165 -12.83 -27.59 -21.69
C ALA A 165 -13.92 -28.20 -20.79
N THR A 166 -14.67 -29.18 -21.30
CA THR A 166 -15.75 -29.86 -20.57
C THR A 166 -15.22 -30.59 -19.34
N TYR A 167 -14.04 -31.22 -19.45
CA TYR A 167 -13.41 -31.98 -18.36
C TYR A 167 -12.36 -31.19 -17.58
N ASN A 168 -12.33 -29.86 -17.73
CA ASN A 168 -11.44 -28.98 -16.99
C ASN A 168 -9.95 -29.24 -17.25
N LEU A 169 -9.62 -29.73 -18.44
CA LEU A 169 -8.27 -30.05 -18.90
C LEU A 169 -7.77 -28.94 -19.84
N ARG A 170 -6.45 -28.72 -19.86
CA ARG A 170 -5.80 -27.83 -20.84
C ARG A 170 -5.02 -28.66 -21.85
N PRO A 171 -4.85 -28.19 -23.09
CA PRO A 171 -3.90 -28.79 -24.02
C PRO A 171 -2.52 -28.90 -23.37
N SER A 172 -1.95 -30.09 -23.44
CA SER A 172 -0.59 -30.38 -22.97
C SER A 172 -0.14 -31.69 -23.61
N LEU A 173 0.69 -31.58 -24.63
CA LEU A 173 1.24 -32.72 -25.35
C LEU A 173 1.92 -33.73 -24.41
N GLY A 174 1.51 -35.00 -24.49
CA GLY A 174 2.04 -36.08 -23.66
C GLY A 174 1.52 -36.10 -22.22
N ASN A 175 0.58 -35.21 -21.89
CA ASN A 175 -0.18 -35.24 -20.64
C ASN A 175 -1.66 -35.43 -20.94
N THR A 176 -2.27 -34.45 -21.62
CA THR A 176 -3.71 -34.41 -21.94
C THR A 176 -3.98 -34.51 -23.43
N VAL A 177 -2.96 -34.46 -24.29
CA VAL A 177 -3.08 -34.54 -25.75
C VAL A 177 -2.12 -35.62 -26.27
N TRP A 178 -2.67 -36.60 -26.99
CA TRP A 178 -1.97 -37.81 -27.40
C TRP A 178 -2.29 -38.20 -28.84
N SER A 179 -1.35 -38.86 -29.51
CA SER A 179 -1.65 -39.68 -30.69
C SER A 179 -1.66 -41.16 -30.32
N HIS A 180 -2.22 -42.00 -31.19
CA HIS A 180 -2.10 -43.45 -31.04
C HIS A 180 -0.64 -43.91 -31.06
N ALA A 181 0.19 -43.29 -31.91
CA ALA A 181 1.64 -43.51 -31.93
C ALA A 181 2.31 -43.24 -30.58
N MET A 182 1.96 -42.13 -29.92
CA MET A 182 2.48 -41.81 -28.58
C MET A 182 2.04 -42.84 -27.54
N VAL A 183 0.79 -43.31 -27.60
CA VAL A 183 0.31 -44.39 -26.72
C VAL A 183 1.11 -45.66 -26.94
N SER A 184 1.32 -46.10 -28.19
CA SER A 184 2.13 -47.28 -28.51
C SER A 184 3.54 -47.19 -27.93
N GLN A 185 4.20 -46.03 -28.08
CA GLN A 185 5.59 -45.83 -27.70
C GLN A 185 5.78 -45.64 -26.20
N GLN A 186 4.84 -44.99 -25.52
CA GLN A 186 5.04 -44.50 -24.14
C GLN A 186 4.18 -45.23 -23.10
N LEU A 187 3.02 -45.75 -23.49
CA LEU A 187 2.11 -46.46 -22.59
C LEU A 187 2.00 -47.96 -22.89
N GLY A 188 2.15 -48.35 -24.16
CA GLY A 188 2.03 -49.74 -24.63
C GLY A 188 0.58 -50.22 -24.75
N GLY A 189 0.39 -51.51 -25.01
CA GLY A 189 -0.93 -52.13 -25.19
C GLY A 189 -1.55 -51.96 -26.59
N THR A 190 -0.83 -51.32 -27.51
CA THR A 190 -1.11 -51.19 -28.95
C THR A 190 0.22 -50.97 -29.69
N ASN A 191 0.23 -51.14 -31.01
CA ASN A 191 1.41 -50.97 -31.87
C ASN A 191 1.16 -50.05 -33.08
N HIS A 192 0.05 -49.32 -33.05
CA HIS A 192 -0.37 -48.38 -34.09
C HIS A 192 0.51 -47.12 -34.12
N THR A 193 0.57 -46.47 -35.28
CA THR A 193 1.47 -45.33 -35.55
C THR A 193 0.76 -44.10 -36.10
N ASP A 194 -0.57 -44.10 -36.13
CA ASP A 194 -1.39 -42.95 -36.52
C ASP A 194 -1.34 -41.81 -35.48
N PRO A 195 -1.53 -40.55 -35.91
CA PRO A 195 -1.79 -40.09 -37.29
C PRO A 195 -0.51 -39.71 -38.06
N ASP A 196 0.68 -40.04 -37.54
CA ASP A 196 1.98 -39.51 -38.00
C ASP A 196 2.18 -39.63 -39.53
N GLY A 197 1.85 -40.79 -40.10
CA GLY A 197 2.02 -41.05 -41.54
C GLY A 197 1.06 -40.24 -42.42
N TYR A 198 -0.21 -40.15 -42.01
CA TYR A 198 -1.24 -39.41 -42.75
C TYR A 198 -0.92 -37.91 -42.78
N TRP A 199 -0.59 -37.35 -41.61
CA TRP A 199 -0.22 -35.94 -41.49
C TRP A 199 1.04 -35.59 -42.29
N ALA A 200 2.07 -36.45 -42.25
CA ALA A 200 3.29 -36.25 -43.04
C ALA A 200 3.00 -36.26 -44.56
N ASP A 201 2.17 -37.18 -45.05
CA ASP A 201 1.78 -37.24 -46.48
C ASP A 201 1.05 -35.98 -46.92
N MET A 202 -0.02 -35.61 -46.20
CA MET A 202 -0.88 -34.48 -46.58
C MET A 202 -0.15 -33.15 -46.49
N ALA A 203 0.63 -32.94 -45.43
CA ALA A 203 1.42 -31.73 -45.26
C ALA A 203 2.51 -31.60 -46.35
N ALA A 204 3.18 -32.70 -46.70
CA ALA A 204 4.20 -32.68 -47.74
C ALA A 204 3.59 -32.35 -49.11
N ARG A 205 2.47 -33.00 -49.45
CA ARG A 205 1.81 -32.84 -50.76
C ARG A 205 1.21 -31.45 -50.98
N PHE A 206 0.57 -30.86 -49.97
CA PHE A 206 -0.22 -29.63 -50.16
C PHE A 206 0.44 -28.36 -49.59
N TYR A 207 1.42 -28.52 -48.71
CA TYR A 207 2.05 -27.42 -47.96
C TYR A 207 3.57 -27.40 -48.06
N GLY A 208 4.20 -28.45 -48.61
CA GLY A 208 5.65 -28.54 -48.73
C GLY A 208 6.36 -28.59 -47.37
N THR A 209 5.68 -29.09 -46.34
CA THR A 209 6.17 -29.20 -44.95
C THR A 209 5.85 -30.58 -44.38
N THR A 210 6.23 -30.83 -43.12
CA THR A 210 5.70 -31.93 -42.30
C THR A 210 4.62 -31.39 -41.36
N TYR A 211 3.81 -32.28 -40.76
CA TYR A 211 2.89 -31.92 -39.69
C TYR A 211 2.94 -33.00 -38.61
N THR A 212 3.15 -32.58 -37.36
CA THR A 212 3.44 -33.44 -36.21
C THR A 212 2.51 -33.11 -35.05
N MET A 213 2.53 -33.94 -34.00
CA MET A 213 1.80 -33.65 -32.77
C MET A 213 2.20 -32.32 -32.09
N ASN A 214 3.42 -31.81 -32.30
CA ASN A 214 3.79 -30.47 -31.80
C ASN A 214 3.08 -29.35 -32.58
N ASP A 215 2.90 -29.54 -33.90
CA ASP A 215 2.19 -28.59 -34.75
C ASP A 215 0.69 -28.61 -34.42
N TYR A 216 0.13 -29.81 -34.22
CA TYR A 216 -1.24 -29.99 -33.78
C TYR A 216 -1.49 -29.39 -32.39
N GLU A 217 -0.59 -29.62 -31.43
CA GLU A 217 -0.68 -29.03 -30.10
C GLU A 217 -0.75 -27.50 -30.17
N SER A 218 0.09 -26.88 -31.01
CA SER A 218 0.07 -25.43 -31.22
C SER A 218 -1.26 -24.93 -31.80
N LEU A 219 -1.86 -25.67 -32.74
CA LEU A 219 -3.18 -25.38 -33.28
C LEU A 219 -4.26 -25.53 -32.21
N LEU A 220 -4.22 -26.64 -31.46
CA LEU A 220 -5.17 -26.96 -30.42
C LEU A 220 -5.14 -25.92 -29.30
N GLU A 221 -3.97 -25.49 -28.84
CA GLU A 221 -3.80 -24.39 -27.88
C GLU A 221 -4.43 -23.08 -28.40
N ASN A 222 -4.17 -22.74 -29.67
CA ASN A 222 -4.74 -21.53 -30.27
C ASN A 222 -6.28 -21.57 -30.30
N VAL A 223 -6.84 -22.70 -30.75
CA VAL A 223 -8.29 -22.91 -30.83
C VAL A 223 -8.91 -22.95 -29.44
N TYR A 224 -8.30 -23.69 -28.51
CA TYR A 224 -8.73 -23.78 -27.12
C TYR A 224 -8.84 -22.41 -26.47
N ASN A 225 -7.81 -21.57 -26.61
CA ASN A 225 -7.82 -20.21 -26.06
C ASN A 225 -8.86 -19.31 -26.74
N LYS A 226 -9.15 -19.49 -28.03
CA LYS A 226 -10.20 -18.72 -28.73
C LYS A 226 -11.61 -19.07 -28.25
N ILE A 227 -11.87 -20.32 -27.90
CA ILE A 227 -13.22 -20.79 -27.54
C ILE A 227 -13.45 -20.90 -26.03
N THR A 228 -12.40 -20.84 -25.21
CA THR A 228 -12.49 -20.89 -23.75
C THR A 228 -12.05 -19.59 -23.08
N PRO A 229 -12.69 -19.20 -21.97
CA PRO A 229 -12.18 -18.13 -21.13
C PRO A 229 -10.74 -18.42 -20.66
N HIS A 230 -9.85 -17.44 -20.78
CA HIS A 230 -8.47 -17.57 -20.33
C HIS A 230 -7.96 -16.22 -19.79
N VAL A 231 -6.86 -16.26 -19.05
CA VAL A 231 -6.19 -15.04 -18.57
C VAL A 231 -5.45 -14.41 -19.74
N THR A 232 -5.80 -13.18 -20.08
CA THR A 232 -5.19 -12.42 -21.19
C THR A 232 -4.04 -11.55 -20.72
N TYR A 233 -4.11 -11.09 -19.47
CA TYR A 233 -3.10 -10.24 -18.85
C TYR A 233 -2.98 -10.55 -17.37
N ALA A 234 -1.75 -10.54 -16.86
CA ALA A 234 -1.44 -10.72 -15.46
C ALA A 234 -0.26 -9.83 -15.08
N ARG A 235 -0.34 -9.15 -13.93
CA ARG A 235 0.77 -8.37 -13.38
C ARG A 235 0.91 -8.58 -11.87
N PRO A 236 2.15 -8.73 -11.36
CA PRO A 236 2.38 -8.74 -9.93
C PRO A 236 2.08 -7.36 -9.34
N VAL A 237 1.53 -7.35 -8.13
CA VAL A 237 1.27 -6.16 -7.32
C VAL A 237 1.59 -6.48 -5.87
N ASP A 238 1.77 -5.45 -5.05
CA ASP A 238 2.04 -5.60 -3.62
C ASP A 238 1.31 -4.49 -2.87
N TYR A 239 0.08 -4.79 -2.44
CA TYR A 239 -0.68 -3.88 -1.60
C TYR A 239 -1.68 -4.62 -0.72
N VAL A 240 -2.06 -3.98 0.39
CA VAL A 240 -3.07 -4.49 1.31
C VAL A 240 -4.44 -3.90 0.93
N ALA A 241 -5.47 -4.73 0.97
CA ALA A 241 -6.83 -4.31 0.70
C ALA A 241 -7.82 -4.94 1.69
N THR A 242 -8.98 -4.30 1.82
CA THR A 242 -10.10 -4.82 2.61
C THR A 242 -11.10 -5.45 1.68
N ILE A 243 -11.55 -6.67 1.96
CA ILE A 243 -12.72 -7.24 1.29
C ILE A 243 -13.95 -6.43 1.73
N SER A 244 -14.67 -5.85 0.77
CA SER A 244 -15.82 -4.96 1.02
C SER A 244 -16.97 -5.34 0.10
N VAL A 245 -17.96 -6.02 0.66
CA VAL A 245 -19.14 -6.52 -0.07
C VAL A 245 -20.38 -5.82 0.47
N GLU A 246 -21.08 -5.06 -0.40
CA GLU A 246 -22.28 -4.30 -0.04
C GLU A 246 -23.59 -5.11 -0.20
N ASN A 247 -23.59 -6.19 -0.99
CA ASN A 247 -24.78 -6.97 -1.34
C ASN A 247 -24.82 -8.38 -0.71
N SER A 248 -26.01 -8.84 -0.30
CA SER A 248 -26.24 -10.11 0.43
C SER A 248 -26.04 -11.39 -0.38
N SER A 249 -26.03 -11.32 -1.72
CA SER A 249 -25.77 -12.49 -2.58
C SER A 249 -24.30 -12.93 -2.53
N GLY A 250 -23.36 -11.99 -2.34
CA GLY A 250 -21.91 -12.21 -2.32
C GLY A 250 -21.36 -12.69 -3.67
N ALA A 251 -20.26 -12.13 -4.16
CA ALA A 251 -19.57 -12.75 -5.30
C ALA A 251 -18.75 -13.96 -4.84
N GLY A 252 -18.53 -14.91 -5.75
CA GLY A 252 -17.68 -16.06 -5.49
C GLY A 252 -16.21 -15.68 -5.34
N ILE A 253 -15.54 -16.38 -4.43
CA ILE A 253 -14.09 -16.51 -4.37
C ILE A 253 -13.78 -17.90 -4.89
N ASP A 254 -12.86 -17.98 -5.84
CA ASP A 254 -12.46 -19.25 -6.45
C ASP A 254 -10.97 -19.51 -6.21
N LYS A 255 -10.56 -20.77 -6.23
CA LYS A 255 -9.15 -21.20 -6.15
C LYS A 255 -8.72 -21.79 -7.49
N ASN A 256 -7.41 -22.01 -7.63
CA ASN A 256 -6.71 -22.47 -8.83
C ASN A 256 -6.74 -21.49 -10.01
N GLN A 257 -7.91 -20.91 -10.34
CA GLN A 257 -8.11 -19.92 -11.40
C GLN A 257 -9.30 -18.99 -11.10
N PRO A 258 -9.36 -17.79 -11.73
CA PRO A 258 -10.55 -16.94 -11.72
C PRO A 258 -11.82 -17.65 -12.20
N TYR A 259 -12.99 -17.15 -11.80
CA TYR A 259 -14.29 -17.71 -12.18
C TYR A 259 -14.43 -17.86 -13.71
N LEU A 260 -15.02 -18.98 -14.14
CA LEU A 260 -15.22 -19.39 -15.55
C LEU A 260 -13.95 -19.69 -16.34
N ILE A 261 -12.77 -19.55 -15.76
CA ILE A 261 -11.53 -20.01 -16.38
C ILE A 261 -11.41 -21.53 -16.17
N PRO A 262 -11.13 -22.34 -17.21
CA PRO A 262 -10.84 -23.75 -17.04
C PRO A 262 -9.71 -23.96 -16.04
N GLY A 263 -10.01 -24.75 -15.01
CA GLY A 263 -9.21 -25.00 -13.81
C GLY A 263 -9.85 -24.44 -12.54
N SER A 264 -10.81 -23.51 -12.68
CA SER A 264 -11.42 -22.81 -11.55
C SER A 264 -12.27 -23.73 -10.69
N GLU A 265 -12.10 -23.62 -9.38
CA GLU A 265 -12.88 -24.36 -8.40
C GLU A 265 -13.41 -23.39 -7.35
N HIS A 266 -14.70 -23.48 -7.05
CA HIS A 266 -15.32 -22.61 -6.07
C HIS A 266 -14.70 -22.82 -4.68
N PHE A 267 -14.28 -21.73 -4.03
CA PHE A 267 -13.67 -21.77 -2.70
C PHE A 267 -14.65 -21.32 -1.61
N GLY A 268 -15.41 -20.25 -1.85
CA GLY A 268 -16.39 -19.73 -0.90
C GLY A 268 -16.97 -18.38 -1.33
N TRP A 269 -17.72 -17.72 -0.45
CA TRP A 269 -18.35 -16.44 -0.77
C TRP A 269 -17.59 -15.27 -0.18
N ALA A 270 -17.42 -14.18 -0.94
CA ALA A 270 -16.72 -12.98 -0.47
C ALA A 270 -17.34 -12.36 0.79
N LYS A 271 -18.66 -12.49 0.96
CA LYS A 271 -19.38 -12.00 2.15
C LYS A 271 -18.92 -12.67 3.45
N ASP A 272 -18.46 -13.92 3.39
CA ASP A 272 -18.02 -14.67 4.56
C ASP A 272 -16.66 -14.15 5.08
N TYR A 273 -15.97 -13.36 4.26
CA TYR A 273 -14.70 -12.71 4.54
C TYR A 273 -14.81 -11.17 4.54
N ASN A 274 -16.03 -10.63 4.65
CA ASN A 274 -16.24 -9.18 4.61
C ASN A 274 -15.46 -8.48 5.74
N HIS A 275 -14.89 -7.32 5.44
CA HIS A 275 -13.98 -6.55 6.30
C HIS A 275 -12.63 -7.21 6.60
N GLN A 276 -12.34 -8.40 6.05
CA GLN A 276 -11.04 -9.03 6.22
C GLN A 276 -9.97 -8.30 5.41
N LEU A 277 -8.81 -8.13 6.06
CA LEU A 277 -7.58 -7.67 5.45
C LEU A 277 -6.92 -8.77 4.62
N VAL A 278 -6.58 -8.45 3.39
CA VAL A 278 -5.90 -9.36 2.47
C VAL A 278 -4.73 -8.67 1.79
N HIS A 279 -3.66 -9.43 1.58
CA HIS A 279 -2.48 -8.99 0.85
C HIS A 279 -2.61 -9.40 -0.61
N ILE A 280 -2.79 -8.42 -1.49
CA ILE A 280 -2.97 -8.64 -2.92
C ILE A 280 -1.61 -8.80 -3.58
N THR A 281 -1.44 -9.91 -4.30
CA THR A 281 -0.16 -10.30 -4.92
C THR A 281 -0.17 -10.21 -6.45
N GLN A 282 -1.36 -10.23 -7.07
CA GLN A 282 -1.49 -10.18 -8.53
C GLN A 282 -2.82 -9.56 -8.94
N GLU A 283 -2.81 -8.83 -10.05
CA GLU A 283 -4.01 -8.43 -10.80
C GLU A 283 -4.03 -9.12 -12.16
N MET A 284 -5.21 -9.56 -12.61
CA MET A 284 -5.39 -10.28 -13.87
C MET A 284 -6.65 -9.82 -14.61
N THR A 285 -6.63 -9.93 -15.94
CA THR A 285 -7.81 -9.74 -16.79
C THR A 285 -8.11 -11.04 -17.55
N THR A 286 -9.38 -11.35 -17.72
CA THR A 286 -9.83 -12.55 -18.44
C THR A 286 -10.51 -12.21 -19.77
N SER A 287 -10.41 -13.11 -20.75
CA SER A 287 -10.94 -12.90 -22.11
C SER A 287 -12.45 -12.79 -22.20
N ASN A 288 -13.18 -13.21 -21.16
CA ASN A 288 -14.64 -13.39 -21.19
C ASN A 288 -15.46 -12.22 -20.62
N THR A 289 -14.88 -11.36 -19.79
CA THR A 289 -15.69 -10.42 -18.99
C THR A 289 -15.11 -9.01 -18.83
N GLU A 290 -13.92 -8.70 -19.36
CA GLU A 290 -13.16 -7.45 -19.06
C GLU A 290 -12.97 -7.17 -17.55
N VAL A 291 -13.41 -8.09 -16.68
CA VAL A 291 -13.30 -7.99 -15.23
C VAL A 291 -11.86 -8.16 -14.83
N VAL A 292 -11.43 -7.28 -13.93
CA VAL A 292 -10.12 -7.41 -13.27
C VAL A 292 -10.29 -8.28 -12.03
N TRP A 293 -9.47 -9.31 -11.93
CA TRP A 293 -9.36 -10.22 -10.80
C TRP A 293 -8.14 -9.88 -9.98
N VAL A 294 -8.23 -10.04 -8.66
CA VAL A 294 -7.12 -9.99 -7.73
C VAL A 294 -6.84 -11.39 -7.18
N SER A 295 -5.57 -11.69 -6.88
CA SER A 295 -5.21 -12.88 -6.10
C SER A 295 -4.58 -12.52 -4.77
N PHE A 296 -4.85 -13.36 -3.77
CA PHE A 296 -4.34 -13.25 -2.41
C PHE A 296 -4.46 -14.61 -1.71
N LYS A 297 -3.97 -14.73 -0.48
CA LYS A 297 -4.08 -15.98 0.30
C LYS A 297 -5.23 -15.92 1.32
N LEU A 298 -6.06 -16.96 1.34
CA LEU A 298 -6.99 -17.28 2.44
C LEU A 298 -6.68 -18.67 2.97
N ASN A 299 -6.48 -18.81 4.28
CA ASN A 299 -6.13 -20.08 4.93
C ASN A 299 -4.92 -20.79 4.27
N GLY A 300 -3.94 -20.02 3.79
CA GLY A 300 -2.75 -20.52 3.09
C GLY A 300 -2.95 -20.86 1.61
N ILE A 301 -4.19 -20.83 1.10
CA ILE A 301 -4.55 -21.16 -0.28
C ILE A 301 -4.62 -19.87 -1.11
N THR A 302 -4.00 -19.89 -2.29
CA THR A 302 -4.15 -18.79 -3.27
C THR A 302 -5.55 -18.82 -3.86
N VAL A 303 -6.26 -17.70 -3.72
CA VAL A 303 -7.62 -17.50 -4.19
C VAL A 303 -7.71 -16.30 -5.12
N TYR A 304 -8.81 -16.22 -5.86
CA TYR A 304 -9.10 -15.24 -6.90
C TYR A 304 -10.47 -14.63 -6.64
N MET A 305 -10.56 -13.30 -6.72
CA MET A 305 -11.81 -12.56 -6.52
C MET A 305 -11.84 -11.34 -7.43
N GLN A 306 -13.04 -10.85 -7.77
CA GLN A 306 -13.18 -9.62 -8.55
C GLN A 306 -12.58 -8.43 -7.79
N LYS A 307 -11.82 -7.58 -8.49
CA LYS A 307 -11.10 -6.44 -7.92
C LYS A 307 -12.02 -5.40 -7.28
N ASP A 308 -13.22 -5.19 -7.82
CA ASP A 308 -14.15 -4.17 -7.31
C ASP A 308 -14.66 -4.47 -5.88
N LEU A 309 -14.50 -5.71 -5.43
CA LEU A 309 -14.86 -6.19 -4.10
C LEU A 309 -13.73 -6.05 -3.09
N VAL A 310 -12.57 -5.54 -3.50
CA VAL A 310 -11.53 -5.09 -2.58
C VAL A 310 -11.40 -3.59 -2.64
N LYS A 311 -11.34 -2.95 -1.47
CA LYS A 311 -11.01 -1.53 -1.36
C LYS A 311 -9.57 -1.41 -0.90
N PRO A 312 -8.67 -0.78 -1.69
CA PRO A 312 -7.35 -0.41 -1.21
C PRO A 312 -7.51 0.43 0.06
N GLY A 313 -6.99 -0.05 1.18
CA GLY A 313 -7.01 0.66 2.45
C GLY A 313 -5.65 1.26 2.76
N ALA A 314 -5.63 2.25 3.65
CA ALA A 314 -4.41 2.65 4.33
C ALA A 314 -3.88 1.47 5.17
N PHE A 315 -2.57 1.37 5.36
CA PHE A 315 -1.95 0.41 6.27
C PHE A 315 -0.97 1.12 7.20
N ILE A 316 -0.73 0.54 8.38
CA ILE A 316 0.18 1.10 9.38
C ILE A 316 1.63 0.90 8.91
N LEU A 317 2.37 2.00 8.81
CA LEU A 317 3.80 2.02 8.49
C LEU A 317 4.65 1.91 9.76
N GLU A 318 4.23 2.59 10.83
CA GLU A 318 4.99 2.73 12.06
C GLU A 318 4.03 2.96 13.23
N THR A 319 4.29 2.33 14.37
CA THR A 319 3.66 2.65 15.65
C THR A 319 4.75 3.01 16.66
N LYS A 320 4.71 4.25 17.15
CA LYS A 320 5.66 4.78 18.13
C LYS A 320 4.95 4.96 19.48
N PRO A 321 5.30 4.16 20.50
CA PRO A 321 4.80 4.38 21.86
C PRO A 321 5.21 5.75 22.40
N VAL A 322 4.27 6.46 23.00
CA VAL A 322 4.47 7.78 23.62
C VAL A 322 3.70 7.87 24.94
N ASN A 323 3.96 8.92 25.71
CA ASN A 323 3.24 9.18 26.96
C ASN A 323 3.24 10.68 27.24
N TYR A 324 2.25 11.39 26.70
CA TYR A 324 2.04 12.82 26.96
C TYR A 324 0.54 13.14 27.02
N THR A 325 0.19 14.24 27.67
CA THR A 325 -1.16 14.79 27.61
C THR A 325 -1.26 15.87 26.54
N ALA A 326 -2.44 16.01 25.97
CA ALA A 326 -2.77 17.00 24.97
C ALA A 326 -4.24 17.40 25.09
N HIS A 327 -4.62 18.54 24.53
CA HIS A 327 -6.02 18.90 24.35
C HIS A 327 -6.45 18.64 22.91
N ILE A 328 -7.69 18.20 22.73
CA ILE A 328 -8.31 18.11 21.40
C ILE A 328 -8.55 19.52 20.89
N ASP A 329 -7.91 19.87 19.78
CA ASP A 329 -8.07 21.17 19.14
C ASP A 329 -9.31 21.15 18.25
N GLY A 330 -10.32 21.94 18.61
CA GLY A 330 -11.53 22.12 17.80
C GLY A 330 -11.29 22.88 16.47
N ILE A 331 -10.06 23.27 16.16
CA ILE A 331 -9.69 24.07 14.99
C ILE A 331 -9.85 23.27 13.70
N ASN A 332 -9.59 21.96 13.73
CA ASN A 332 -9.93 21.05 12.61
C ASN A 332 -11.35 20.55 12.78
N SER A 333 -12.32 21.45 12.59
CA SER A 333 -13.76 21.24 12.87
C SER A 333 -14.44 20.08 12.11
N GLY A 334 -13.71 19.34 11.27
CA GLY A 334 -14.16 18.16 10.54
C GLY A 334 -13.29 16.91 10.68
N SER A 335 -12.24 16.90 11.50
CA SER A 335 -11.41 15.69 11.69
C SER A 335 -12.24 14.56 12.32
N GLY A 336 -12.26 13.42 11.64
CA GLY A 336 -12.86 12.20 12.15
C GLY A 336 -12.07 11.62 13.31
N ILE A 337 -12.80 11.09 14.28
CA ILE A 337 -12.31 10.15 15.28
C ILE A 337 -12.85 8.79 14.86
N ASP A 338 -11.95 7.81 14.73
CA ASP A 338 -12.29 6.45 14.36
C ASP A 338 -11.90 5.48 15.49
N GLU A 339 -12.64 4.39 15.63
CA GLU A 339 -12.35 3.30 16.56
C GLU A 339 -11.84 2.05 15.81
N PHE A 340 -11.24 1.12 16.57
CA PHE A 340 -10.54 -0.09 16.13
C PHE A 340 -9.24 0.17 15.33
N GLN A 341 -9.27 1.07 14.35
CA GLN A 341 -8.13 1.45 13.50
C GLN A 341 -8.20 2.93 13.06
N PRO A 342 -7.09 3.54 12.61
CA PRO A 342 -7.10 4.86 11.98
C PRO A 342 -7.98 4.94 10.72
N TYR A 343 -8.46 6.14 10.37
CA TYR A 343 -9.27 6.36 9.15
C TYR A 343 -8.67 5.70 7.91
N GLN A 344 -9.54 5.03 7.14
CA GLN A 344 -9.21 4.25 5.93
C GLN A 344 -8.26 3.07 6.13
N VAL A 345 -7.77 2.81 7.34
CA VAL A 345 -7.20 1.50 7.67
C VAL A 345 -8.35 0.50 7.81
N ALA A 346 -8.17 -0.68 7.24
CA ALA A 346 -9.21 -1.70 7.25
C ALA A 346 -9.71 -2.02 8.66
N GLY A 347 -11.03 -2.13 8.83
CA GLY A 347 -11.66 -2.31 10.14
C GLY A 347 -11.86 -1.02 10.94
N SER A 348 -11.39 0.13 10.43
CA SER A 348 -11.75 1.46 10.96
C SER A 348 -13.26 1.64 10.94
N GLN A 349 -13.80 2.12 12.06
CA GLN A 349 -15.20 2.52 12.16
C GLN A 349 -15.29 3.94 12.67
N HIS A 350 -16.16 4.73 12.04
CA HIS A 350 -16.33 6.12 12.42
C HIS A 350 -17.00 6.23 13.79
N PHE A 351 -16.32 6.87 14.74
CA PHE A 351 -16.79 7.05 16.11
C PHE A 351 -17.43 8.43 16.32
N GLY A 352 -16.87 9.49 15.74
CA GLY A 352 -17.41 10.84 15.84
C GLY A 352 -16.44 11.90 15.31
N TYR A 353 -16.64 13.17 15.69
CA TYR A 353 -15.78 14.26 15.23
C TYR A 353 -15.01 14.92 16.37
N ALA A 354 -13.78 15.36 16.09
CA ALA A 354 -12.91 16.07 17.05
C ALA A 354 -13.59 17.30 17.68
N ARG A 355 -14.38 18.04 16.90
CA ARG A 355 -15.10 19.24 17.37
C ARG A 355 -16.06 18.98 18.53
N ASP A 356 -16.59 17.76 18.64
CA ASP A 356 -17.56 17.41 19.68
C ASP A 356 -16.87 17.25 21.05
N TYR A 357 -15.54 17.14 21.04
CA TYR A 357 -14.67 16.96 22.21
C TYR A 357 -13.64 18.09 22.36
N ALA A 358 -13.84 19.23 21.69
CA ALA A 358 -12.88 20.33 21.70
C ALA A 358 -12.57 20.82 23.12
N GLY A 359 -11.27 20.96 23.42
CA GLY A 359 -10.76 21.36 24.74
C GLY A 359 -10.62 20.22 25.75
N GLN A 360 -11.17 19.03 25.48
CA GLN A 360 -11.00 17.88 26.35
C GLN A 360 -9.53 17.46 26.41
N GLU A 361 -9.03 17.23 27.63
CA GLU A 361 -7.70 16.65 27.83
C GLU A 361 -7.73 15.16 27.53
N ILE A 362 -6.72 14.69 26.79
CA ILE A 362 -6.51 13.30 26.45
C ILE A 362 -5.07 12.88 26.78
N LYS A 363 -4.89 11.59 27.06
CA LYS A 363 -3.58 10.97 27.22
C LYS A 363 -3.24 10.17 25.96
N VAL A 364 -2.24 10.63 25.22
CA VAL A 364 -1.78 9.95 24.00
C VAL A 364 -0.80 8.84 24.36
N VAL A 365 -1.08 7.64 23.85
CA VAL A 365 -0.28 6.44 24.15
C VAL A 365 0.52 5.92 22.95
N ASN A 366 0.07 6.19 21.72
CA ASN A 366 0.80 5.86 20.50
C ASN A 366 0.68 6.99 19.46
N GLU A 367 1.73 7.17 18.66
CA GLU A 367 1.68 7.87 17.39
C GLU A 367 1.82 6.86 16.24
N ILE A 368 0.91 6.90 15.27
CA ILE A 368 0.77 5.88 14.24
C ILE A 368 0.85 6.53 12.86
N LYS A 369 1.84 6.16 12.06
CA LYS A 369 1.92 6.60 10.65
C LYS A 369 1.21 5.60 9.76
N THR A 370 0.43 6.10 8.81
CA THR A 370 -0.25 5.26 7.81
C THR A 370 0.22 5.57 6.40
N SER A 371 0.03 4.63 5.48
CA SER A 371 0.37 4.79 4.07
C SER A 371 -0.51 5.81 3.33
N HIS A 372 -1.63 6.23 3.92
CA HIS A 372 -2.54 7.21 3.33
C HIS A 372 -2.13 8.63 3.71
N GLN A 373 -1.80 9.43 2.70
CA GLN A 373 -1.53 10.87 2.79
C GLN A 373 -0.44 11.29 3.79
N ASN A 374 0.38 10.34 4.26
CA ASN A 374 1.45 10.55 5.25
C ASN A 374 0.94 11.21 6.55
N VAL A 375 -0.32 10.95 6.92
CA VAL A 375 -0.93 11.46 8.15
C VAL A 375 -0.45 10.63 9.34
N THR A 376 -0.14 11.33 10.44
CA THR A 376 0.17 10.70 11.74
C THR A 376 -1.07 10.76 12.61
N TRP A 377 -1.50 9.61 13.11
CA TRP A 377 -2.63 9.44 14.01
C TRP A 377 -2.13 9.36 15.45
N VAL A 378 -2.91 9.87 16.39
CA VAL A 378 -2.73 9.65 17.83
C VAL A 378 -3.74 8.64 18.34
N GLU A 379 -3.28 7.75 19.20
CA GLU A 379 -4.13 6.78 19.89
C GLU A 379 -4.34 7.20 21.35
N PHE A 380 -5.60 7.19 21.79
CA PHE A 380 -6.00 7.53 23.16
C PHE A 380 -7.31 6.85 23.54
N GLU A 381 -7.66 6.90 24.83
CA GLU A 381 -8.95 6.45 25.33
C GLU A 381 -9.94 7.62 25.37
N LEU A 382 -11.14 7.43 24.83
CA LEU A 382 -12.23 8.40 24.87
C LEU A 382 -13.54 7.68 25.20
N ASN A 383 -14.18 8.07 26.30
CA ASN A 383 -15.44 7.45 26.76
C ASN A 383 -15.38 5.91 26.90
N GLY A 384 -14.22 5.36 27.26
CA GLY A 384 -14.00 3.91 27.37
C GLY A 384 -13.70 3.19 26.04
N HIS A 385 -13.63 3.92 24.92
CA HIS A 385 -13.23 3.39 23.62
C HIS A 385 -11.77 3.72 23.31
N ARG A 386 -11.06 2.77 22.70
CA ARG A 386 -9.74 3.00 22.11
C ARG A 386 -9.93 3.63 20.73
N VAL A 387 -9.55 4.89 20.58
CA VAL A 387 -9.82 5.70 19.39
C VAL A 387 -8.55 6.28 18.78
N TYR A 388 -8.68 6.69 17.52
CA TYR A 388 -7.63 7.26 16.69
C TYR A 388 -8.10 8.58 16.09
N MET A 389 -7.24 9.59 16.11
CA MET A 389 -7.51 10.90 15.51
C MET A 389 -6.26 11.46 14.85
N ASP A 390 -6.39 12.31 13.84
CA ASP A 390 -5.24 13.01 13.25
C ASP A 390 -4.50 13.83 14.32
N LYS A 391 -3.18 13.62 14.44
CA LYS A 391 -2.29 14.33 15.37
C LYS A 391 -2.34 15.85 15.18
N ALA A 392 -2.63 16.34 13.98
CA ALA A 392 -2.81 17.77 13.74
C ALA A 392 -4.04 18.36 14.46
N SER A 393 -4.90 17.53 15.02
CA SER A 393 -6.11 17.91 15.75
C SER A 393 -5.90 17.94 17.27
N ILE A 394 -4.65 17.97 17.74
CA ILE A 394 -4.32 18.10 19.16
C ILE A 394 -3.27 19.19 19.39
N SER A 395 -3.38 19.87 20.53
CA SER A 395 -2.33 20.75 21.07
C SER A 395 -1.65 20.05 22.24
N GLN A 396 -0.36 19.73 22.06
CA GLN A 396 0.45 19.07 23.07
C GLN A 396 0.73 20.01 24.25
N ASN A 397 0.50 19.53 25.48
CA ASN A 397 0.86 20.23 26.70
C ASN A 397 2.38 20.18 26.92
N ASP A 398 2.95 21.28 27.42
CA ASP A 398 4.35 21.35 27.85
C ASP A 398 4.53 20.67 29.22
N TYR A 399 5.76 20.31 29.58
CA TYR A 399 6.08 19.69 30.87
C TYR A 399 7.35 20.28 31.50
N ILE A 400 7.44 20.15 32.83
CA ILE A 400 8.57 20.66 33.61
C ILE A 400 9.77 19.72 33.45
N VAL A 401 10.88 20.25 32.96
CA VAL A 401 12.18 19.57 32.81
C VAL A 401 12.99 19.68 34.10
N SER A 402 12.97 20.85 34.74
CA SER A 402 13.67 21.05 36.01
C SER A 402 13.05 22.13 36.88
N TYR A 403 13.28 22.02 38.19
CA TYR A 403 12.87 22.97 39.21
C TYR A 403 14.08 23.30 40.09
N LYS A 404 14.40 24.58 40.22
CA LYS A 404 15.56 25.07 40.98
C LYS A 404 15.14 26.17 41.95
N PRO A 405 15.10 25.89 43.27
CA PRO A 405 14.88 26.92 44.27
C PRO A 405 15.96 28.02 44.20
N VAL A 406 15.54 29.28 44.28
CA VAL A 406 16.43 30.44 44.32
C VAL A 406 15.86 31.49 45.28
N ASN A 407 16.67 32.50 45.61
CA ASN A 407 16.19 33.64 46.39
C ASN A 407 16.97 34.89 45.98
N TYR A 408 16.40 35.67 45.05
CA TYR A 408 16.97 36.95 44.65
C TYR A 408 15.89 37.95 44.28
N THR A 409 16.20 39.23 44.50
CA THR A 409 15.34 40.34 44.09
C THR A 409 15.69 40.76 42.66
N THR A 410 14.68 41.06 41.87
CA THR A 410 14.79 41.51 40.48
C THR A 410 13.63 42.45 40.14
N LYS A 411 13.65 43.04 38.95
CA LYS A 411 12.64 43.98 38.50
C LYS A 411 11.94 43.48 37.24
N ILE A 412 10.61 43.60 37.19
CA ILE A 412 9.84 43.35 35.96
C ILE A 412 10.06 44.52 34.99
N ILE A 413 10.54 44.25 33.78
CA ILE A 413 10.85 45.32 32.81
C ILE A 413 9.58 45.80 32.10
N GLY A 414 8.66 44.87 31.78
CA GLY A 414 7.40 45.18 31.12
C GLY A 414 7.57 45.77 29.71
N ASP A 415 8.67 45.47 29.00
CA ASP A 415 8.88 45.94 27.62
C ASP A 415 8.03 45.17 26.62
N ASN A 416 7.78 43.87 26.86
CA ASN A 416 6.74 43.11 26.19
C ASN A 416 5.44 43.19 27.00
N ALA A 417 4.71 44.31 26.90
CA ALA A 417 3.57 44.58 27.77
C ALA A 417 2.46 43.50 27.77
N THR A 418 2.37 42.68 26.72
CA THR A 418 1.39 41.60 26.55
C THR A 418 1.92 40.21 26.90
N ALA A 419 3.16 40.07 27.38
CA ALA A 419 3.64 38.79 27.88
C ALA A 419 2.85 38.35 29.12
N GLY A 420 2.54 37.06 29.20
CA GLY A 420 1.70 36.49 30.25
C GLY A 420 2.42 36.40 31.60
N ILE A 421 1.64 36.62 32.66
CA ILE A 421 1.92 36.12 34.00
C ILE A 421 0.84 35.08 34.28
N ASP A 422 1.24 33.84 34.52
CA ASP A 422 0.35 32.71 34.71
C ASP A 422 0.42 32.23 36.18
N THR A 423 -0.58 31.51 36.64
CA THR A 423 -0.69 30.97 38.00
C THR A 423 -1.05 29.49 37.93
N VAL A 424 -1.01 28.81 39.09
CA VAL A 424 -1.02 27.35 39.24
C VAL A 424 0.25 26.70 38.71
N LYS A 425 0.62 26.95 37.45
CA LYS A 425 1.85 26.46 36.80
C LYS A 425 2.32 27.44 35.71
N PRO A 426 3.53 27.27 35.16
CA PRO A 426 3.97 28.01 33.97
C PRO A 426 3.06 27.82 32.76
N TRP A 427 3.06 28.80 31.85
CA TRP A 427 2.27 28.74 30.60
C TRP A 427 2.53 27.45 29.82
N ARG A 428 1.48 26.91 29.19
CA ARG A 428 1.45 25.61 28.47
C ARG A 428 1.65 24.36 29.32
N ILE A 429 1.92 24.46 30.62
CA ILE A 429 1.81 23.30 31.51
C ILE A 429 0.34 23.08 31.83
N ASP A 430 -0.11 21.82 31.81
CA ASP A 430 -1.49 21.45 32.17
C ASP A 430 -1.93 22.08 33.51
N GLY A 431 -3.13 22.66 33.53
CA GLY A 431 -3.69 23.37 34.67
C GLY A 431 -3.18 24.81 34.86
N SER A 432 -2.29 25.31 34.00
CA SER A 432 -1.87 26.72 33.98
C SER A 432 -3.06 27.65 33.72
N GLN A 433 -3.13 28.76 34.45
CA GLN A 433 -4.18 29.76 34.30
C GLN A 433 -3.58 31.16 34.13
N ARG A 434 -4.17 32.00 33.27
CA ARG A 434 -3.69 33.38 33.10
C ARG A 434 -4.04 34.23 34.32
N PHE A 435 -3.03 34.78 34.99
CA PHE A 435 -3.20 35.72 36.09
C PHE A 435 -3.25 37.18 35.62
N GLY A 436 -2.39 37.56 34.67
CA GLY A 436 -2.32 38.91 34.14
C GLY A 436 -1.23 39.08 33.10
N TYR A 437 -0.82 40.32 32.87
CA TYR A 437 0.21 40.66 31.88
C TYR A 437 1.35 41.46 32.51
N VAL A 438 2.59 41.23 32.05
CA VAL A 438 3.78 41.88 32.63
C VAL A 438 3.74 43.41 32.56
N GLY A 439 3.06 43.98 31.56
CA GLY A 439 2.90 45.43 31.43
C GLY A 439 2.16 46.08 32.61
N GLN A 440 1.27 45.34 33.27
CA GLN A 440 0.52 45.82 34.45
C GLN A 440 1.43 46.00 35.68
N TYR A 441 2.57 45.30 35.70
CA TYR A 441 3.52 45.28 36.81
C TYR A 441 4.89 45.84 36.38
N LYS A 442 4.91 46.67 35.33
CA LYS A 442 6.13 47.29 34.82
C LYS A 442 6.85 48.05 35.92
N ASN A 443 8.15 47.83 36.02
CA ASN A 443 9.06 48.39 37.02
C ASN A 443 8.83 47.92 38.47
N GLN A 444 7.95 46.94 38.72
CA GLN A 444 7.78 46.41 40.06
C GLN A 444 8.96 45.51 40.46
N GLU A 445 9.45 45.70 41.68
CA GLU A 445 10.42 44.78 42.29
C GLU A 445 9.71 43.52 42.81
N ILE A 446 10.33 42.37 42.55
CA ILE A 446 9.84 41.06 42.97
C ILE A 446 10.99 40.24 43.55
N THR A 447 10.65 39.31 44.44
CA THR A 447 11.58 38.27 44.91
C THR A 447 11.25 36.96 44.21
N VAL A 448 12.21 36.42 43.46
CA VAL A 448 12.09 35.13 42.77
C VAL A 448 12.41 34.01 43.74
N THR A 449 11.54 33.01 43.81
CA THR A 449 11.64 31.84 44.72
C THR A 449 12.06 30.56 44.01
N ALA A 450 11.85 30.45 42.69
CA ALA A 450 12.33 29.33 41.89
C ALA A 450 12.54 29.72 40.42
N GLU A 451 13.45 28.99 39.76
CA GLU A 451 13.58 28.93 38.30
C GLU A 451 13.09 27.56 37.82
N ILE A 452 12.21 27.54 36.81
CA ILE A 452 11.54 26.34 36.31
C ILE A 452 11.77 26.25 34.81
N ARG A 453 12.43 25.19 34.35
CA ARG A 453 12.68 24.97 32.92
C ARG A 453 11.61 24.04 32.34
N THR A 454 11.02 24.41 31.21
CA THR A 454 10.01 23.59 30.51
C THR A 454 10.54 23.11 29.16
N ALA A 455 9.94 22.05 28.60
CA ALA A 455 10.47 21.35 27.44
C ALA A 455 10.18 22.08 26.12
N TYR A 456 9.03 22.74 26.01
CA TYR A 456 8.65 23.50 24.84
C TYR A 456 9.51 24.78 24.73
N ASN A 457 10.32 24.86 23.67
CA ASN A 457 11.26 25.95 23.38
C ASN A 457 12.30 26.24 24.47
N ASP A 458 12.51 25.31 25.41
CA ASP A 458 13.53 25.41 26.44
C ASP A 458 13.45 26.65 27.35
N VAL A 459 12.22 27.11 27.61
CA VAL A 459 11.97 28.36 28.34
C VAL A 459 12.22 28.18 29.84
N THR A 460 12.83 29.19 30.47
CA THR A 460 12.96 29.28 31.92
C THR A 460 11.95 30.27 32.48
N TRP A 461 11.05 29.77 33.31
CA TRP A 461 10.06 30.53 34.05
C TRP A 461 10.57 30.84 35.46
N VAL A 462 10.20 32.01 35.98
CA VAL A 462 10.46 32.38 37.37
C VAL A 462 9.20 32.27 38.21
N GLU A 463 9.30 31.70 39.40
CA GLU A 463 8.24 31.68 40.41
C GLU A 463 8.41 32.85 41.37
N PHE A 464 7.33 33.56 41.66
CA PHE A 464 7.30 34.66 42.63
C PHE A 464 5.86 34.91 43.12
N LYS A 465 5.68 35.86 44.06
CA LYS A 465 4.35 36.24 44.56
C LYS A 465 3.91 37.61 44.04
N LEU A 466 2.67 37.69 43.56
CA LEU A 466 1.94 38.93 43.32
C LEU A 466 0.60 38.87 44.03
N ASN A 467 0.25 39.93 44.78
CA ASN A 467 -1.01 40.01 45.54
C ASN A 467 -1.26 38.78 46.44
N GLY A 468 -0.20 38.18 46.98
CA GLY A 468 -0.26 36.97 47.81
C GLY A 468 -0.34 35.64 47.05
N GLN A 469 -0.56 35.64 45.74
CA GLN A 469 -0.67 34.46 44.88
C GLN A 469 0.68 34.09 44.24
N THR A 470 0.99 32.80 44.18
CA THR A 470 2.15 32.29 43.43
C THR A 470 1.88 32.39 41.93
N VAL A 471 2.81 33.00 41.22
CA VAL A 471 2.72 33.28 39.79
C VAL A 471 4.04 32.98 39.07
N TYR A 472 3.95 32.85 37.75
CA TYR A 472 5.02 32.46 36.85
C TYR A 472 5.10 33.41 35.65
N THR A 473 6.31 33.82 35.27
CA THR A 473 6.54 34.51 33.99
C THR A 473 7.89 34.11 33.42
N ASP A 474 8.10 34.30 32.12
CA ASP A 474 9.38 34.06 31.45
C ASP A 474 10.48 34.93 32.09
N ILE A 475 11.62 34.34 32.40
CA ILE A 475 12.78 35.06 32.96
C ILE A 475 13.24 36.22 32.08
N ALA A 476 12.99 36.16 30.76
CA ALA A 476 13.29 37.23 29.81
C ALA A 476 12.51 38.53 30.09
N ASN A 477 11.42 38.46 30.85
CA ASN A 477 10.65 39.64 31.26
C ASN A 477 11.26 40.40 32.46
N LEU A 478 12.39 39.92 32.99
CA LEU A 478 13.03 40.45 34.18
C LEU A 478 14.40 41.09 33.91
N LYS A 479 14.73 42.14 34.66
CA LYS A 479 16.07 42.72 34.73
C LYS A 479 16.73 42.34 36.05
N ARG A 480 17.72 41.46 36.00
CA ARG A 480 18.54 41.11 37.16
C ARG A 480 19.31 42.32 37.67
N TYR A 481 19.23 42.55 38.97
CA TYR A 481 20.12 43.48 39.66
C TYR A 481 21.54 42.94 39.71
N ALA A 482 22.51 43.84 39.61
CA ALA A 482 23.89 43.53 39.92
C ALA A 482 24.03 43.35 41.44
N THR A 483 24.94 42.45 41.85
CA THR A 483 25.28 42.27 43.27
C THR A 483 26.70 42.77 43.52
N ILE A 484 26.98 43.19 44.75
CA ILE A 484 28.31 43.66 45.15
C ILE A 484 29.24 42.44 45.28
N THR A 485 30.30 42.40 44.48
CA THR A 485 31.34 41.36 44.52
C THR A 485 32.53 41.77 45.36
N GLN A 486 32.83 43.07 45.44
CA GLN A 486 33.95 43.60 46.20
C GLN A 486 33.61 44.98 46.78
N SER A 487 34.08 45.25 47.99
CA SER A 487 34.03 46.59 48.61
C SER A 487 35.36 46.86 49.31
N VAL A 488 36.03 47.94 48.91
CA VAL A 488 37.36 48.34 49.40
C VAL A 488 37.27 49.74 49.97
N ASP A 489 37.69 49.91 51.23
CA ASP A 489 37.84 51.24 51.83
C ASP A 489 39.06 51.93 51.24
N VAL A 490 38.90 53.18 50.81
CA VAL A 490 39.96 54.00 50.20
C VAL A 490 39.92 55.41 50.77
N ASN A 491 40.97 56.18 50.54
CA ASN A 491 40.99 57.60 50.91
C ASN A 491 41.86 58.37 49.92
N TYR A 492 41.24 58.88 48.86
CA TYR A 492 41.88 59.74 47.89
C TYR A 492 40.93 60.84 47.42
N THR A 493 41.50 61.94 46.97
CA THR A 493 40.74 63.01 46.31
C THR A 493 40.66 62.76 44.81
N ALA A 494 39.53 63.05 44.20
CA ALA A 494 39.36 63.01 42.76
C ALA A 494 38.50 64.17 42.27
N THR A 495 38.71 64.59 41.03
CA THR A 495 37.88 65.61 40.37
C THR A 495 36.86 64.92 39.48
N ILE A 496 35.58 65.29 39.59
CA ILE A 496 34.53 64.81 38.71
C ILE A 496 34.73 65.40 37.31
N GLN A 497 34.85 64.54 36.29
CA GLN A 497 34.95 64.92 34.88
C GLN A 497 33.75 64.33 34.11
N ALA A 498 32.64 65.07 34.10
CA ALA A 498 31.34 64.60 33.64
C ALA A 498 30.60 65.61 32.74
N LYS A 499 31.28 66.64 32.21
CA LYS A 499 30.70 67.75 31.42
C LYS A 499 29.72 67.36 30.30
N ASN A 500 29.85 66.15 29.74
CA ASN A 500 28.95 65.59 28.71
C ASN A 500 28.47 64.16 29.04
N SER A 501 28.47 63.78 30.32
CA SER A 501 28.13 62.43 30.77
C SER A 501 26.64 62.29 31.08
N ASN A 502 26.06 61.15 30.69
CA ASN A 502 24.74 60.71 31.13
C ASN A 502 24.82 59.75 32.33
N GLN A 503 25.94 59.75 33.06
CA GLN A 503 26.10 58.91 34.26
C GLN A 503 25.30 59.51 35.43
N GLY A 504 24.54 58.64 36.09
CA GLY A 504 23.81 58.96 37.31
C GLY A 504 24.73 58.96 38.53
N ILE A 505 24.30 59.70 39.53
CA ILE A 505 24.71 59.56 40.91
C ILE A 505 23.52 58.92 41.63
N ASP A 506 23.77 57.86 42.38
CA ASP A 506 22.75 57.10 43.09
C ASP A 506 23.02 57.12 44.60
N THR A 507 21.99 56.90 45.41
CA THR A 507 22.07 56.78 46.86
C THR A 507 21.48 55.44 47.31
N VAL A 508 21.69 55.10 48.58
CA VAL A 508 21.44 53.78 49.21
C VAL A 508 22.37 52.68 48.69
N GLN A 509 22.45 52.48 47.37
CA GLN A 509 23.32 51.51 46.70
C GLN A 509 23.81 52.07 45.35
N PRO A 510 24.83 51.46 44.73
CA PRO A 510 25.20 51.76 43.35
C PRO A 510 24.07 51.49 42.34
N TYR A 511 24.11 52.18 41.20
CA TYR A 511 23.14 51.97 40.12
C TYR A 511 23.03 50.48 39.75
N ASN A 512 21.81 50.06 39.44
CA ASN A 512 21.48 48.67 39.08
C ASN A 512 21.71 47.63 40.19
N VAL A 513 22.01 48.05 41.44
CA VAL A 513 21.95 47.20 42.64
C VAL A 513 20.56 47.34 43.28
N ALA A 514 20.05 46.26 43.87
CA ALA A 514 18.73 46.24 44.52
C ALA A 514 18.61 47.36 45.58
N GLY A 515 17.53 48.14 45.52
CA GLY A 515 17.31 49.28 46.44
C GLY A 515 18.05 50.58 46.09
N SER A 516 18.81 50.64 44.99
CA SER A 516 19.43 51.87 44.47
C SER A 516 18.37 52.94 44.18
N GLN A 517 18.66 54.18 44.56
CA GLN A 517 17.78 55.33 44.31
C GLN A 517 18.54 56.42 43.56
N HIS A 518 17.97 56.93 42.48
CA HIS A 518 18.62 58.00 41.71
C HIS A 518 18.67 59.30 42.53
N PHE A 519 19.86 59.87 42.68
CA PHE A 519 20.10 61.11 43.42
C PHE A 519 20.22 62.33 42.50
N GLY A 520 20.89 62.19 41.34
CA GLY A 520 21.07 63.27 40.37
C GLY A 520 22.05 62.90 39.26
N TRP A 521 22.46 63.86 38.43
CA TRP A 521 23.38 63.60 37.30
C TRP A 521 24.81 64.03 37.63
N ALA A 522 25.80 63.24 37.21
CA ALA A 522 27.21 63.56 37.42
C ALA A 522 27.62 64.89 36.77
N ARG A 523 27.02 65.24 35.62
CA ARG A 523 27.27 66.48 34.88
C ARG A 523 27.02 67.76 35.69
N ASP A 524 26.11 67.70 36.66
CA ASP A 524 25.73 68.83 37.51
C ASP A 524 26.84 69.18 38.52
N TYR A 525 27.83 68.30 38.66
CA TYR A 525 28.95 68.42 39.59
C TYR A 525 30.31 68.37 38.87
N ASP A 526 30.35 68.62 37.55
CA ASP A 526 31.59 68.66 36.77
C ASP A 526 32.61 69.66 37.38
N GLY A 527 33.87 69.24 37.47
CA GLY A 527 34.96 70.01 38.08
C GLY A 527 34.97 70.02 39.61
N LYS A 528 33.99 69.40 40.29
CA LYS A 528 33.97 69.33 41.75
C LYS A 528 35.03 68.36 42.27
N LEU A 529 35.82 68.81 43.23
CA LEU A 529 36.75 67.96 43.99
C LEU A 529 35.97 67.20 45.07
N ILE A 530 36.16 65.89 45.13
CA ILE A 530 35.52 64.99 46.09
C ILE A 530 36.56 64.13 46.81
N THR A 531 36.22 63.63 47.99
CA THR A 531 36.99 62.60 48.71
C THR A 531 36.28 61.26 48.58
N VAL A 532 36.91 60.31 47.90
CA VAL A 532 36.39 58.95 47.75
C VAL A 532 36.74 58.14 49.00
N THR A 533 35.72 57.47 49.54
CA THR A 533 35.80 56.71 50.80
C THR A 533 35.73 55.20 50.58
N LYS A 534 35.10 54.74 49.50
CA LYS A 534 35.08 53.33 49.10
C LYS A 534 35.09 53.17 47.59
N GLU A 535 35.63 52.06 47.12
CA GLU A 535 35.39 51.50 45.80
C GLU A 535 34.58 50.22 45.92
N ILE A 536 33.53 50.08 45.12
CA ILE A 536 32.60 48.95 45.12
C ILE A 536 32.54 48.38 43.72
N THR A 537 32.83 47.09 43.55
CA THR A 537 32.69 46.41 42.28
C THR A 537 31.43 45.54 42.28
N THR A 538 30.68 45.59 41.19
CA THR A 538 29.45 44.83 41.00
C THR A 538 29.61 43.69 39.99
N THR A 539 28.68 42.72 39.96
CA THR A 539 28.74 41.53 39.07
C THR A 539 28.75 41.84 37.57
N ASP A 540 28.37 43.05 37.18
CA ASP A 540 28.48 43.58 35.81
C ASP A 540 29.85 44.22 35.52
N ASN A 541 30.83 44.02 36.41
CA ASN A 541 32.21 44.50 36.34
C ASN A 541 32.33 46.04 36.31
N VAL A 542 31.36 46.75 36.90
CA VAL A 542 31.44 48.20 37.10
C VAL A 542 32.02 48.49 38.49
N THR A 543 32.97 49.43 38.56
CA THR A 543 33.48 49.95 39.83
C THR A 543 32.83 51.30 40.13
N TRP A 544 32.18 51.38 41.27
CA TRP A 544 31.50 52.54 41.80
C TRP A 544 32.33 53.14 42.93
N VAL A 545 32.39 54.47 42.99
CA VAL A 545 32.99 55.20 44.11
C VAL A 545 31.93 55.67 45.09
N GLN A 546 32.19 55.53 46.39
CA GLN A 546 31.35 56.09 47.45
C GLN A 546 31.98 57.37 48.00
N PHE A 547 31.20 58.45 48.06
CA PHE A 547 31.63 59.72 48.65
C PHE A 547 30.45 60.46 49.28
N ASN A 548 30.73 61.49 50.09
CA ASN A 548 29.70 62.37 50.62
C ASN A 548 29.48 63.55 49.66
N LEU A 549 28.24 63.74 49.24
CA LEU A 549 27.81 64.86 48.41
C LEU A 549 26.69 65.60 49.11
N ASN A 550 26.97 66.84 49.54
CA ASN A 550 26.01 67.71 50.23
C ASN A 550 25.36 67.04 51.47
N GLY A 551 26.14 66.29 52.26
CA GLY A 551 25.66 65.58 53.44
C GLY A 551 25.10 64.19 53.17
N THR A 552 24.93 63.79 51.91
CA THR A 552 24.38 62.47 51.52
C THR A 552 25.47 61.53 51.05
N THR A 553 25.47 60.28 51.52
CA THR A 553 26.31 59.21 50.95
C THR A 553 25.78 58.82 49.57
N VAL A 554 26.63 58.96 48.55
CA VAL A 554 26.28 58.69 47.16
C VAL A 554 27.31 57.78 46.50
N PHE A 555 26.87 57.15 45.41
CA PHE A 555 27.63 56.23 44.57
C PHE A 555 27.65 56.76 43.14
N MET A 556 28.80 56.67 42.47
CA MET A 556 28.96 57.10 41.08
C MET A 556 29.97 56.20 40.37
N ASP A 557 29.84 56.03 39.06
CA ASP A 557 30.79 55.24 38.26
C ASP A 557 32.21 55.85 38.36
N LYS A 558 33.22 55.04 38.69
CA LYS A 558 34.61 55.51 38.82
C LYS A 558 35.16 56.12 37.52
N ARG A 559 34.64 55.74 36.35
CA ARG A 559 35.12 56.20 35.03
C ARG A 559 34.90 57.69 34.77
N VAL A 560 34.04 58.37 35.53
CA VAL A 560 33.84 59.82 35.42
C VAL A 560 34.70 60.62 36.40
N LEU A 561 35.76 60.02 36.95
CA LEU A 561 36.71 60.67 37.84
C LEU A 561 38.10 60.75 37.23
N ILE A 562 38.80 61.85 37.52
CA ILE A 562 40.26 61.94 37.40
C ILE A 562 40.82 62.00 38.82
N VAL A 563 41.73 61.06 39.15
CA VAL A 563 42.43 60.98 40.44
C VAL A 563 43.70 61.83 40.40
#